data_AF-A0A1F9CNP9-F1
#
_entry.id   AF-A0A1F9CNP9-F1
#
_cell.length_a   1.000
_cell.length_b   1.000
_cell.length_c   1.000
_cell.angle_alpha   90.00
_cell.angle_beta   90.00
_cell.angle_gamma   90.00
#
_symmetry.space_group_name_H-M   'P 1'
#
loop_
_entity.id
_entity.type
_entity.pdbx_description
1 polymer ?
#
loop_
_entity_poly.entity_id
_entity_poly.type
_entity_poly.pdbx_seq_one_letter_code
_entity_poly.pdbx_strand_id
1 'polypeptide(L)'
;MNIMSVINLVLCVVIVIFGLMGWRRSKKIFPLYIGIAFGLFGLSHLATLTGQAAQLEVLLIVIRTAAYLIVAYAVYKVAFSSK
;
A
#
# COMPACT_ATOMS: atom_id res chain seq x y z
N MET A 1 20.03 10.05 -1.32
CA MET A 1 19.03 9.14 -1.92
C MET A 1 18.98 7.88 -1.07
N ASN A 2 17.82 7.51 -0.50
CA ASN A 2 17.74 6.37 0.41
C ASN A 2 17.42 5.08 -0.38
N ILE A 3 18.37 4.15 -0.45
CA ILE A 3 18.23 2.87 -1.15
C ILE A 3 17.01 2.07 -0.67
N MET A 4 16.66 2.20 0.63
CA MET A 4 15.50 1.54 1.22
C MET A 4 14.20 2.04 0.59
N SER A 5 14.07 3.35 0.39
CA SER A 5 12.87 3.94 -0.21
C SER A 5 12.70 3.56 -1.68
N VAL A 6 13.81 3.37 -2.41
CA VAL A 6 13.77 2.91 -3.81
C VAL A 6 13.26 1.47 -3.88
N ILE A 7 13.83 0.57 -3.07
CA ILE A 7 13.41 -0.84 -3.04
C ILE A 7 11.94 -0.94 -2.63
N ASN A 8 11.54 -0.24 -1.57
CA ASN A 8 10.15 -0.23 -1.11
C ASN A 8 9.19 0.28 -2.18
N LEU A 9 9.56 1.32 -2.93
CA LEU A 9 8.74 1.84 -4.02
C LEU A 9 8.56 0.79 -5.12
N VAL A 10 9.64 0.12 -5.55
CA VAL A 10 9.56 -0.93 -6.57
C VAL A 10 8.64 -2.06 -6.11
N LEU A 11 8.79 -2.52 -4.87
CA LEU A 11 7.92 -3.54 -4.30
C LEU A 11 6.45 -3.08 -4.22
N CYS A 12 6.19 -1.83 -3.84
CA CYS A 12 4.84 -1.26 -3.85
C CYS A 12 4.22 -1.31 -5.26
N VAL A 13 4.97 -0.92 -6.29
CA VAL A 13 4.51 -0.98 -7.69
C VAL A 13 4.18 -2.42 -8.11
N VAL A 14 5.05 -3.39 -7.81
CA VAL A 14 4.80 -4.81 -8.12
C VAL A 14 3.53 -5.31 -7.43
N ILE A 15 3.34 -4.97 -6.14
CA ILE A 15 2.17 -5.40 -5.38
C ILE A 15 0.89 -4.71 -5.87
N VAL A 16 0.94 -3.45 -6.28
CA VAL A 16 -0.19 -2.76 -6.92
C VAL A 16 -0.60 -3.48 -8.21
N ILE A 17 0.37 -3.85 -9.05
CA ILE A 17 0.13 -4.60 -10.29
C ILE A 17 -0.53 -5.94 -9.96
N PHE A 18 0.02 -6.70 -9.01
CA PHE A 18 -0.54 -7.97 -8.59
C PHE A 18 -1.92 -7.83 -7.94
N GLY A 19 -2.17 -6.77 -7.17
CA GLY A 19 -3.48 -6.48 -6.59
C GLY A 19 -4.55 -6.24 -7.66
N LEU A 20 -4.22 -5.44 -8.68
CA LEU A 20 -5.11 -5.17 -9.83
C LEU A 20 -5.35 -6.43 -10.69
N MET A 21 -4.29 -7.16 -11.03
CA MET A 21 -4.38 -8.41 -11.80
C MET A 21 -5.14 -9.50 -11.03
N GLY A 22 -4.86 -9.64 -9.74
CA GLY A 22 -5.50 -10.59 -8.84
C GLY A 22 -6.99 -10.30 -8.70
N TRP A 23 -7.38 -9.03 -8.58
CA TRP A 23 -8.79 -8.62 -8.56
C TRP A 23 -9.50 -8.98 -9.88
N ARG A 24 -8.89 -8.68 -11.03
CA ARG A 24 -9.45 -9.00 -12.34
C ARG A 24 -9.63 -10.50 -12.58
N ARG A 25 -8.68 -11.33 -12.15
CA ARG A 25 -8.74 -12.79 -12.35
C ARG A 25 -9.62 -13.51 -11.35
N SER A 26 -9.56 -13.14 -10.07
CA SER A 26 -10.25 -13.88 -9.00
C SER A 26 -11.65 -13.35 -8.71
N LYS A 27 -12.01 -12.14 -9.19
CA LYS A 27 -13.18 -11.34 -8.78
C LYS A 27 -13.29 -11.13 -7.26
N LYS A 28 -12.28 -11.51 -6.47
CA LYS A 28 -12.23 -11.28 -5.03
C LYS A 28 -11.77 -9.86 -4.79
N ILE A 29 -12.41 -9.17 -3.86
CA ILE A 29 -12.05 -7.80 -3.51
C ILE A 29 -10.77 -7.72 -2.67
N PHE A 30 -10.31 -8.84 -2.10
CA PHE A 30 -9.13 -8.87 -1.22
C PHE A 30 -7.83 -8.41 -1.91
N PRO A 31 -7.42 -8.94 -3.09
CA PRO A 31 -6.26 -8.42 -3.80
C PRO A 31 -6.31 -6.91 -4.09
N LEU A 32 -7.51 -6.36 -4.29
CA LEU A 32 -7.69 -4.93 -4.53
C LEU A 32 -7.37 -4.10 -3.28
N TYR A 33 -7.81 -4.52 -2.09
CA TYR A 33 -7.46 -3.84 -0.84
C TYR A 33 -5.95 -3.82 -0.60
N ILE A 34 -5.27 -4.94 -0.86
CA ILE A 34 -3.81 -5.01 -0.74
C ILE A 34 -3.14 -4.06 -1.75
N GLY A 35 -3.59 -4.05 -3.00
CA GLY A 35 -3.10 -3.11 -4.01
C GLY A 35 -3.25 -1.64 -3.59
N ILE A 36 -4.42 -1.25 -3.07
CA ILE A 36 -4.68 0.12 -2.61
C ILE A 36 -3.75 0.49 -1.44
N ALA A 37 -3.59 -0.39 -0.45
CA ALA A 37 -2.71 -0.13 0.68
C ALA A 37 -1.25 0.06 0.25
N PHE A 38 -0.75 -0.81 -0.62
CA PHE A 38 0.60 -0.67 -1.15
C PHE A 38 0.76 0.54 -2.09
N GLY A 39 -0.31 0.98 -2.75
CA GLY A 39 -0.34 2.25 -3.48
C GLY A 39 -0.11 3.45 -2.54
N LEU A 40 -0.81 3.48 -1.40
CA LEU A 40 -0.62 4.51 -0.36
C LEU A 40 0.79 4.47 0.23
N PHE A 41 1.33 3.29 0.52
CA PHE A 41 2.73 3.15 0.92
C PHE A 41 3.68 3.67 -0.15
N GLY A 42 3.45 3.34 -1.42
CA GLY A 42 4.24 3.82 -2.55
C GLY A 42 4.29 5.35 -2.64
N LEU A 43 3.15 6.03 -2.48
CA LEU A 43 3.08 7.49 -2.42
C LEU A 43 3.94 8.06 -1.29
N SER A 44 3.96 7.41 -0.12
CA SER A 44 4.79 7.86 0.99
C SER A 44 6.30 7.72 0.71
N HIS A 45 6.70 6.68 -0.03
CA HIS A 45 8.09 6.48 -0.44
C HIS A 45 8.49 7.45 -1.56
N LEU A 46 7.58 7.76 -2.49
CA LEU A 46 7.80 8.78 -3.52
C LEU A 46 8.09 10.15 -2.88
N ALA A 47 7.28 10.59 -1.92
CA ALA A 47 7.51 11.85 -1.20
C ALA A 47 8.85 11.87 -0.44
N THR A 48 9.30 10.70 0.03
CA THR A 48 10.62 10.55 0.67
C THR A 48 11.76 10.65 -0.34
N LEU A 49 11.57 10.10 -1.55
CA LEU A 49 12.56 10.15 -2.63
C LEU A 49 12.67 11.53 -3.27
N THR A 50 11.57 12.29 -3.35
CA THR A 50 11.55 13.66 -3.86
C THR A 50 12.02 14.70 -2.84
N GLY A 51 12.39 14.28 -1.63
CA GLY A 51 12.88 15.16 -0.56
C GLY A 51 11.78 15.96 0.16
N GLN A 52 10.51 15.68 -0.10
CA GLN A 52 9.37 16.39 0.49
C GLN A 52 8.92 15.81 1.85
N ALA A 53 9.56 14.75 2.33
CA ALA A 53 9.11 14.04 3.53
C ALA A 53 9.06 14.91 4.79
N ALA A 54 10.00 15.84 4.97
CA ALA A 54 9.99 16.72 6.14
C ALA A 54 8.82 17.71 6.14
N GLN A 55 8.40 18.17 4.95
CA GLN A 55 7.29 19.12 4.81
C GLN A 55 5.93 18.42 4.94
N LEU A 56 5.87 17.16 4.53
CA LEU A 56 4.65 16.35 4.48
C LEU A 56 4.55 15.35 5.62
N GLU A 57 5.35 15.47 6.69
CA GLU A 57 5.51 14.44 7.72
C GLU A 57 4.16 13.94 8.27
N VAL A 58 3.30 14.86 8.70
CA VAL A 58 1.95 14.54 9.23
C VAL A 58 1.10 13.82 8.17
N LEU A 59 1.13 14.29 6.92
CA LEU A 59 0.40 13.66 5.83
C LEU A 59 0.91 12.25 5.55
N LEU A 60 2.23 12.03 5.58
CA LEU A 60 2.85 10.73 5.37
C LEU A 60 2.49 9.74 6.48
N ILE A 61 2.42 10.21 7.73
CA ILE A 61 1.95 9.41 8.86
C ILE A 61 0.49 9.00 8.63
N VAL A 62 -0.40 9.94 8.27
CA VAL A 62 -1.82 9.64 8.00
C VAL A 62 -1.98 8.62 6.87
N ILE A 63 -1.27 8.80 5.76
CA ILE A 63 -1.28 7.88 4.61
C ILE A 63 -0.82 6.48 5.02
N ARG A 64 0.27 6.37 5.79
CA ARG A 64 0.79 5.08 6.26
C ARG A 64 -0.17 4.41 7.23
N THR A 65 -0.73 5.15 8.18
CA THR A 65 -1.73 4.62 9.11
C THR A 65 -2.95 4.10 8.37
N ALA A 66 -3.48 4.85 7.40
CA ALA A 66 -4.58 4.41 6.57
C ALA A 66 -4.22 3.12 5.79
N ALA A 67 -3.02 3.05 5.22
CA ALA A 67 -2.54 1.85 4.53
C ALA A 67 -2.47 0.64 5.47
N TYR A 68 -1.94 0.78 6.69
CA TYR A 68 -1.93 -0.29 7.69
C TYR A 68 -3.34 -0.74 8.09
N LEU A 69 -4.27 0.20 8.28
CA LEU A 69 -5.66 -0.12 8.60
C LEU A 69 -6.36 -0.89 7.46
N ILE A 70 -6.09 -0.53 6.20
CA ILE A 70 -6.62 -1.26 5.04
C ILE A 70 -6.08 -2.70 5.01
N VAL A 71 -4.78 -2.89 5.25
CA VAL A 71 -4.19 -4.24 5.33
C VAL A 71 -4.80 -5.04 6.48
N ALA A 72 -4.90 -4.44 7.68
CA ALA A 72 -5.48 -5.10 8.84
C ALA A 72 -6.93 -5.51 8.58
N TYR A 73 -7.74 -4.63 8.00
CA TYR A 73 -9.12 -4.93 7.59
C TYR A 73 -9.19 -6.02 6.52
N ALA A 74 -8.32 -5.96 5.50
CA ALA A 74 -8.29 -6.96 4.43
C ALA A 74 -7.97 -8.36 4.99
N VAL A 75 -6.97 -8.46 5.86
CA VAL A 75 -6.60 -9.70 6.54
C VAL A 75 -7.73 -10.16 7.45
N TYR A 76 -8.30 -9.27 8.26
CA TYR A 76 -9.43 -9.60 9.13
C TYR A 76 -10.61 -10.16 8.34
N LYS A 77 -10.97 -9.52 7.24
CA LYS A 77 -12.07 -9.94 6.37
C LYS A 77 -11.82 -11.33 5.77
N VAL A 78 -10.60 -11.63 5.35
CA VAL A 78 -10.28 -12.95 4.79
C VAL A 78 -10.18 -14.03 5.87
N ALA A 79 -9.61 -13.72 7.02
CA ALA A 79 -9.35 -14.69 8.08
C ALA A 79 -10.57 -14.98 8.96
N PHE A 80 -11.39 -13.96 9.24
CA PHE A 80 -12.48 -14.05 10.24
C PHE A 80 -13.88 -13.78 9.67
N SER A 81 -13.98 -13.15 8.49
CA SER A 81 -15.25 -12.93 7.80
C SER A 81 -15.49 -13.96 6.69
N SER A 82 -15.19 -15.24 6.98
CA SER A 82 -15.72 -16.37 6.21
C SER A 82 -17.10 -16.70 6.77
N LYS A 83 -18.14 -16.09 6.21
CA LYS A 83 -19.54 -16.51 6.37
C LYS A 83 -20.14 -16.71 4.99
#